data_AF-A0A6M1YL33-F1
#
_entry.id   AF-A0A6M1YL33-F1
#
_cell.length_a   1.000
_cell.length_b   1.000
_cell.length_c   1.000
_cell.angle_alpha   90.00
_cell.angle_beta   90.00
_cell.angle_gamma   90.00
#
_symmetry.space_group_name_H-M   'P 1'
#
loop_
_entity.id
_entity.type
_entity.pdbx_description
1 polymer ?
#
loop_
_entity_poly.entity_id
_entity_poly.type
_entity_poly.pdbx_seq_one_letter_code
_entity_poly.pdbx_strand_id
1 'polypeptide(L)'
;YMAGSAPLFTEAIRYFTGYTIPAWVGPLPLVAIFGIFIYLGSGPADYINRILMFGLIAAYFILAILLPSHTDFNLIKHIDSKAMLVSFPLLLTSYGFHIIIPTLTNYMRHDEKKMKLALIIGSIIPFLIYVLWEFLVLGTVKVSGPDSLSQMYIAGEGSTGPLINTLVNVLKMPWVAKVANVFSFCAIITSFIGVTLSLTDFLTDGFKIKRNRKGRILACILTFVPPLIFVYGYQRVFLGALQYAGVFVAILLCILPALMTWTLPKPKFYRSFWGRSLLVVVILIALGIIVLDVFQEAGYLNSLIQGYLK
;
A
#
# COMPACT_ATOMS: atom_id res chain seq x y z
N TYR A 1 -7.77 0.43 -0.35
CA TYR A 1 -7.68 1.43 0.75
C TYR A 1 -8.98 1.63 1.52
N MET A 2 -10.12 2.02 0.91
CA MET A 2 -11.39 2.26 1.64
C MET A 2 -11.80 1.09 2.56
N ALA A 3 -11.72 -0.15 2.06
CA ALA A 3 -11.97 -1.35 2.85
C ALA A 3 -11.00 -1.50 4.04
N GLY A 4 -9.71 -1.21 3.84
CA GLY A 4 -8.69 -1.37 4.88
C GLY A 4 -8.70 -0.26 5.94
N SER A 5 -9.26 0.90 5.61
CA SER A 5 -9.38 2.05 6.51
C SER A 5 -10.67 2.05 7.33
N ALA A 6 -11.72 1.37 6.86
CA ALA A 6 -13.02 1.36 7.53
C ALA A 6 -12.96 0.94 9.01
N PRO A 7 -12.23 -0.13 9.40
CA PRO A 7 -12.11 -0.54 10.81
C PRO A 7 -11.47 0.54 11.71
N LEU A 8 -10.53 1.32 11.17
CA LEU A 8 -9.89 2.39 11.92
C LEU A 8 -10.85 3.53 12.23
N PHE A 9 -11.72 3.88 11.29
CA PHE A 9 -12.70 4.94 11.49
C PHE A 9 -13.80 4.50 12.45
N THR A 10 -14.25 3.24 12.37
CA THR A 10 -15.19 2.69 13.35
C THR A 10 -14.60 2.69 14.75
N GLU A 11 -13.32 2.34 14.90
CA GLU A 11 -12.64 2.32 16.20
C GLU A 11 -12.38 3.74 16.72
N ALA A 12 -11.96 4.67 15.86
CA ALA A 12 -11.78 6.06 16.24
C ALA A 12 -13.11 6.70 16.71
N ILE A 13 -14.21 6.44 15.99
CA ILE A 13 -15.54 6.93 16.39
C ILE A 13 -15.95 6.30 17.73
N ARG A 14 -15.72 5.00 17.92
CA ARG A 14 -15.98 4.34 19.21
C ARG A 14 -15.17 4.98 20.35
N TYR A 15 -13.89 5.27 20.11
CA TYR A 15 -13.01 5.88 21.09
C TYR A 15 -13.46 7.29 21.50
N PHE A 16 -13.86 8.14 20.55
CA PHE A 16 -14.25 9.53 20.85
C PHE A 16 -15.70 9.69 21.30
N THR A 17 -16.61 8.85 20.82
CA THR A 17 -18.05 9.03 21.06
C THR A 17 -18.64 8.00 22.01
N GLY A 18 -17.94 6.89 22.28
CA GLY A 18 -18.45 5.75 23.04
C GLY A 18 -19.45 4.86 22.29
N TYR A 19 -19.87 5.24 21.08
CA TYR A 19 -20.85 4.49 20.30
C TYR A 19 -20.19 3.52 19.31
N THR A 20 -20.72 2.29 19.26
CA THR A 20 -20.35 1.30 18.25
C THR A 20 -21.18 1.54 16.99
N ILE A 21 -20.54 2.07 15.96
CA ILE A 21 -21.19 2.22 14.65
C ILE A 21 -21.15 0.91 13.85
N PRO A 22 -22.17 0.62 13.03
CA PRO A 22 -22.16 -0.54 12.15
C PRO A 22 -20.97 -0.52 11.17
N ALA A 23 -20.42 -1.70 10.87
CA ALA A 23 -19.25 -1.83 9.99
C ALA A 23 -19.45 -1.22 8.59
N TRP A 24 -20.67 -1.22 8.06
CA TRP A 24 -20.99 -0.63 6.75
C TRP A 24 -20.86 0.91 6.73
N VAL A 25 -20.88 1.57 7.88
CA VAL A 25 -20.69 3.03 7.99
C VAL A 25 -19.20 3.40 7.93
N GLY A 26 -18.30 2.47 8.27
CA GLY A 26 -16.86 2.71 8.39
C GLY A 26 -16.17 3.40 7.20
N PRO A 27 -16.52 3.11 5.93
CA PRO A 27 -15.94 3.78 4.77
C PRO A 27 -16.43 5.23 4.56
N LEU A 28 -17.61 5.60 5.04
CA LEU A 28 -18.29 6.86 4.71
C LEU A 28 -17.57 8.12 5.23
N PRO A 29 -17.00 8.13 6.46
CA PRO A 29 -16.22 9.27 6.94
C PRO A 29 -15.06 9.63 6.00
N LEU A 30 -14.39 8.65 5.41
CA LEU A 30 -13.32 8.89 4.44
C LEU A 30 -13.88 9.60 3.21
N VAL A 31 -14.96 9.08 2.64
CA VAL A 31 -15.57 9.65 1.43
C VAL A 31 -16.00 11.10 1.67
N ALA A 32 -16.53 11.40 2.86
CA ALA A 32 -16.88 12.77 3.23
C ALA A 32 -15.64 13.67 3.36
N ILE A 33 -14.64 13.27 4.17
CA ILE A 33 -13.43 14.06 4.42
C ILE A 33 -12.65 14.30 3.12
N PHE A 34 -12.43 13.25 2.34
CA PHE A 34 -11.62 13.32 1.13
C PHE A 34 -12.39 13.88 -0.06
N GLY A 35 -13.72 13.70 -0.13
CA GLY A 35 -14.57 14.41 -1.06
C GLY A 35 -14.51 15.92 -0.87
N ILE A 36 -14.40 16.40 0.37
CA ILE A 36 -14.15 17.81 0.67
C ILE A 36 -12.78 18.25 0.14
N PHE A 37 -11.73 17.46 0.31
CA PHE A 37 -10.41 17.82 -0.23
C PHE A 37 -10.37 17.87 -1.76
N ILE A 38 -11.02 16.92 -2.45
CA ILE A 38 -11.17 17.01 -3.91
C ILE A 38 -11.92 18.29 -4.30
N TYR A 39 -12.99 18.63 -3.57
CA TYR A 39 -13.79 19.80 -3.87
C TYR A 39 -13.06 21.12 -3.63
N LEU A 40 -12.30 21.23 -2.53
CA LEU A 40 -11.53 22.41 -2.13
C LEU A 40 -10.22 22.58 -2.92
N GLY A 41 -9.69 21.50 -3.51
CA GLY A 41 -8.47 21.49 -4.32
C GLY A 41 -7.24 20.96 -3.59
N SER A 42 -6.13 20.81 -4.32
CA SER A 42 -4.91 20.11 -3.85
C SER A 42 -4.12 20.86 -2.77
N GLY A 43 -4.30 22.17 -2.59
CA GLY A 43 -3.56 22.97 -1.62
C GLY A 43 -3.78 22.56 -0.16
N PRO A 44 -5.04 22.57 0.35
CA PRO A 44 -5.34 22.10 1.71
C PRO A 44 -4.94 20.64 1.97
N ALA A 45 -5.07 19.79 0.94
CA ALA A 45 -4.68 18.39 1.02
C ALA A 45 -3.16 18.23 1.24
N ASP A 46 -2.32 19.04 0.57
CA ASP A 46 -0.86 19.01 0.77
C ASP A 46 -0.47 19.40 2.20
N TYR A 47 -1.07 20.46 2.76
CA TYR A 47 -0.76 20.91 4.11
C TYR A 47 -1.10 19.85 5.16
N ILE A 48 -2.28 19.25 5.05
CA ILE A 48 -2.73 18.17 5.95
C ILE A 48 -1.84 16.94 5.78
N ASN A 49 -1.50 16.57 4.54
CA ASN A 49 -0.59 15.46 4.27
C ASN A 49 0.78 15.68 4.93
N ARG A 50 1.34 16.89 4.90
CA ARG A 50 2.61 17.21 5.58
C ARG A 50 2.55 17.00 7.09
N ILE A 51 1.48 17.45 7.74
CA ILE A 51 1.30 17.28 9.19
C ILE A 51 1.18 15.79 9.52
N LEU A 52 0.36 15.05 8.76
CA LEU A 52 0.17 13.62 8.98
C LEU A 52 1.44 12.81 8.70
N MET A 53 2.24 13.21 7.71
CA MET A 53 3.54 12.61 7.44
C MET A 53 4.51 12.81 8.60
N PHE A 54 4.52 13.98 9.24
CA PHE A 54 5.32 14.19 10.45
C PHE A 54 4.85 13.27 11.59
N GLY A 55 3.54 13.17 11.81
CA GLY A 55 2.95 12.25 12.80
C GLY A 55 3.29 10.78 12.51
N LEU A 56 3.21 10.38 11.24
CA LEU A 56 3.57 9.03 10.77
C LEU A 56 5.03 8.71 11.08
N ILE A 57 5.95 9.62 10.71
CA ILE A 57 7.39 9.45 10.93
C ILE A 57 7.70 9.39 12.42
N ALA A 58 7.15 10.31 13.22
CA ALA A 58 7.36 10.32 14.66
C ALA A 58 6.84 9.04 15.33
N ALA A 59 5.63 8.61 15.00
CA ALA A 59 5.05 7.38 15.54
C ALA A 59 5.83 6.14 15.11
N TYR A 60 6.29 6.10 13.86
CA TYR A 60 7.17 5.03 13.36
C TYR A 60 8.46 4.93 14.18
N PHE A 61 9.16 6.04 14.41
CA PHE A 61 10.40 6.04 15.20
C PHE A 61 10.17 5.62 16.65
N ILE A 62 9.08 6.08 17.27
CA ILE A 62 8.73 5.67 18.63
C ILE A 62 8.51 4.16 18.68
N LEU A 63 7.71 3.60 17.77
CA LEU A 63 7.50 2.14 17.71
C LEU A 63 8.81 1.40 17.43
N ALA A 64 9.66 1.92 16.54
CA ALA A 64 10.93 1.31 16.19
C ALA A 64 11.94 1.26 17.35
N ILE A 65 11.86 2.19 18.30
CA ILE A 65 12.67 2.17 19.52
C ILE A 65 12.12 1.20 20.56
N LEU A 66 10.79 1.02 20.61
CA LEU A 66 10.13 0.25 21.67
C LEU A 66 10.03 -1.25 21.36
N LEU A 67 9.61 -1.59 20.15
CA LEU A 67 9.36 -2.96 19.72
C LEU A 67 10.59 -3.90 19.86
N PRO A 68 11.86 -3.47 19.68
CA PRO A 68 13.02 -4.34 19.87
C PRO A 68 13.09 -4.99 21.25
N SER A 69 12.65 -4.29 22.30
CA SER A 69 12.67 -4.83 23.68
C SER A 69 11.65 -5.96 23.91
N HIS A 70 10.70 -6.14 22.97
CA HIS A 70 9.65 -7.15 23.01
C HIS A 70 9.77 -8.14 21.84
N THR A 71 10.89 -8.10 21.11
CA THR A 71 11.14 -8.97 19.96
C THR A 71 11.69 -10.32 20.42
N ASP A 72 10.98 -11.39 20.08
CA ASP A 72 11.48 -12.77 20.17
C ASP A 72 12.21 -13.15 18.87
N PHE A 73 13.53 -13.24 18.97
CA PHE A 73 14.39 -13.62 17.85
C PHE A 73 14.10 -15.01 17.27
N ASN A 74 13.41 -15.89 18.00
CA ASN A 74 13.01 -17.18 17.45
C ASN A 74 11.90 -17.05 16.39
N LEU A 75 11.04 -16.03 16.49
CA LEU A 75 10.00 -15.80 15.49
C LEU A 75 10.60 -15.40 14.14
N ILE A 76 11.69 -14.63 14.15
CA ILE A 76 12.38 -14.16 12.93
C ILE A 76 13.07 -15.30 12.19
N LYS A 77 13.43 -16.39 12.88
CA LYS A 77 14.08 -17.56 12.26
C LYS A 77 13.12 -18.42 11.45
N HIS A 78 11.81 -18.18 11.54
CA HIS A 78 10.81 -18.91 10.77
C HIS A 78 10.96 -18.62 9.27
N ILE A 79 11.20 -19.66 8.47
CA ILE A 79 11.28 -19.57 7.01
C ILE A 79 10.31 -20.59 6.41
N ASP A 80 9.41 -20.12 5.55
CA ASP A 80 8.54 -20.96 4.73
C ASP A 80 8.68 -20.57 3.25
N SER A 81 9.45 -21.38 2.51
CA SER A 81 9.68 -21.17 1.08
C SER A 81 8.40 -21.31 0.24
N LYS A 82 7.40 -22.05 0.71
CA LYS A 82 6.13 -22.24 0.00
C LYS A 82 5.25 -20.99 0.14
N ALA A 83 5.16 -20.45 1.36
CA ALA A 83 4.43 -19.21 1.62
C ALA A 83 5.09 -18.00 0.91
N MET A 84 6.42 -18.00 0.78
CA MET A 84 7.16 -16.97 0.06
C MET A 84 6.68 -16.80 -1.40
N LEU A 85 6.37 -17.90 -2.10
CA LEU A 85 5.87 -17.86 -3.49
C LEU A 85 4.54 -17.11 -3.62
N VAL A 86 3.65 -17.27 -2.63
CA VAL A 86 2.32 -16.65 -2.57
C VAL A 86 2.40 -15.15 -2.24
N SER A 87 3.47 -14.70 -1.59
CA SER A 87 3.63 -13.31 -1.18
C SER A 87 4.21 -12.40 -2.26
N PHE A 88 4.84 -12.93 -3.31
CA PHE A 88 5.55 -12.12 -4.32
C PHE A 88 4.68 -11.08 -5.05
N PRO A 89 3.48 -11.42 -5.56
CA PRO A 89 2.63 -10.44 -6.24
C PRO A 89 2.28 -9.25 -5.33
N LEU A 90 2.01 -9.54 -4.05
CA LEU A 90 1.75 -8.54 -3.03
C LEU A 90 2.97 -7.63 -2.80
N LEU A 91 4.17 -8.21 -2.66
CA LEU A 91 5.41 -7.47 -2.46
C LEU A 91 5.73 -6.54 -3.63
N LEU A 92 5.37 -6.92 -4.86
CA LEU A 92 5.59 -6.04 -6.02
C LEU A 92 4.80 -4.73 -5.90
N THR A 93 3.59 -4.77 -5.32
CA THR A 93 2.75 -3.58 -5.17
C THR A 93 3.31 -2.56 -4.18
N SER A 94 4.15 -2.96 -3.22
CA SER A 94 4.75 -2.03 -2.26
C SER A 94 5.78 -1.10 -2.92
N TYR A 95 6.30 -1.45 -4.09
CA TYR A 95 7.25 -0.66 -4.89
C TYR A 95 6.60 0.07 -6.08
N GLY A 96 5.31 0.39 -5.98
CA GLY A 96 4.50 1.03 -7.02
C GLY A 96 4.84 2.50 -7.35
N PHE A 97 6.02 3.03 -6.98
CA PHE A 97 6.35 4.46 -7.18
C PHE A 97 6.64 4.83 -8.64
N HIS A 98 6.79 3.88 -9.57
CA HIS A 98 7.25 4.14 -10.94
C HIS A 98 6.35 5.14 -11.71
N ILE A 99 5.09 5.26 -11.31
CA ILE A 99 4.13 6.22 -11.88
C ILE A 99 4.58 7.68 -11.75
N ILE A 100 5.42 8.03 -10.77
CA ILE A 100 5.88 9.42 -10.58
C ILE A 100 7.13 9.76 -11.42
N ILE A 101 7.76 8.77 -12.05
CA ILE A 101 9.02 8.94 -12.80
C ILE A 101 8.90 9.99 -13.91
N PRO A 102 7.84 10.03 -14.73
CA PRO A 102 7.69 11.07 -15.76
C PRO A 102 7.62 12.48 -15.17
N THR A 103 6.85 12.66 -14.09
CA THR A 103 6.73 13.93 -13.38
C THR A 103 8.06 14.36 -12.77
N LEU A 104 8.78 13.42 -12.15
CA LEU A 104 10.09 13.66 -11.56
C LEU A 104 11.13 14.04 -12.63
N THR A 105 11.08 13.43 -13.80
CA THR A 105 11.98 13.74 -14.93
C THR A 105 11.80 15.18 -15.39
N ASN A 106 10.55 15.64 -15.52
CA ASN A 106 10.23 17.03 -15.84
C ASN A 106 10.69 17.99 -14.73
N TYR A 107 10.42 17.65 -13.46
CA TYR A 107 10.83 18.45 -12.30
C TYR A 107 12.36 18.62 -12.23
N MET A 108 13.11 17.56 -12.52
CA MET A 108 14.58 17.56 -12.55
C MET A 108 15.16 18.15 -13.84
N ARG A 109 14.33 18.70 -14.73
CA ARG A 109 14.74 19.25 -16.04
C ARG A 109 15.56 18.26 -16.88
N HIS A 110 15.18 16.98 -16.84
CA HIS A 110 15.85 15.88 -17.56
C HIS A 110 17.34 15.69 -17.18
N ASP A 111 17.77 16.14 -16.00
CA ASP A 111 19.12 15.89 -15.47
C ASP A 111 19.26 14.41 -15.07
N GLU A 112 19.98 13.64 -15.90
CA GLU A 112 20.18 12.20 -15.72
C GLU A 112 20.83 11.85 -14.38
N LYS A 113 21.81 12.65 -13.92
CA LYS A 113 22.55 12.36 -12.67
C LYS A 113 21.63 12.55 -11.47
N LYS A 114 20.87 13.65 -11.44
CA LYS A 114 19.89 13.92 -10.39
C LYS A 114 18.77 12.90 -10.40
N MET A 115 18.29 12.49 -11.57
CA MET A 115 17.27 11.44 -11.69
C MET A 115 17.74 10.10 -11.13
N LYS A 116 18.94 9.63 -11.52
CA LYS A 116 19.50 8.39 -10.99
C LYS A 116 19.66 8.43 -9.47
N LEU A 117 20.18 9.54 -8.94
CA LEU A 117 20.35 9.71 -7.50
C LEU A 117 19.00 9.71 -6.78
N ALA A 118 18.00 10.43 -7.31
CA ALA A 118 16.66 10.47 -6.74
C ALA A 118 15.98 9.10 -6.75
N LEU A 119 16.15 8.30 -7.82
CA LEU A 119 15.62 6.94 -7.89
C LEU A 119 16.32 6.00 -6.91
N ILE A 120 17.65 6.03 -6.83
CA ILE A 120 18.42 5.16 -5.95
C ILE A 120 18.13 5.48 -4.49
N ILE A 121 18.29 6.74 -4.07
CA ILE A 121 18.03 7.17 -2.69
C ILE A 121 16.55 6.96 -2.36
N GLY A 122 15.66 7.35 -3.28
CA GLY A 122 14.21 7.19 -3.12
C GLY A 122 13.74 5.74 -3.04
N SER A 123 14.54 4.77 -3.51
CA SER A 123 14.25 3.34 -3.37
C SER A 123 14.89 2.71 -2.13
N ILE A 124 16.11 3.13 -1.79
CA ILE A 124 16.85 2.62 -0.62
C ILE A 124 16.17 3.05 0.68
N ILE A 125 15.69 4.29 0.78
CA ILE A 125 15.05 4.78 2.01
C ILE A 125 13.80 3.94 2.36
N PRO A 126 12.81 3.76 1.47
CA PRO A 126 11.67 2.87 1.74
C PRO A 126 12.09 1.43 2.00
N PHE A 127 13.10 0.91 1.29
CA PHE A 127 13.61 -0.44 1.54
C PHE A 127 14.09 -0.62 2.98
N LEU A 128 14.92 0.30 3.49
CA LEU A 128 15.41 0.23 4.88
C LEU A 128 14.27 0.36 5.90
N ILE A 129 13.29 1.22 5.62
CA ILE A 129 12.09 1.38 6.46
C ILE A 129 11.26 0.07 6.45
N TYR A 130 11.04 -0.54 5.30
CA TYR A 130 10.31 -1.79 5.19
C TYR A 130 11.02 -2.94 5.88
N VAL A 131 12.33 -3.11 5.67
CA VAL A 131 13.12 -4.15 6.34
C VAL A 131 13.08 -4.00 7.86
N LEU A 132 13.24 -2.77 8.37
CA LEU A 132 13.12 -2.52 9.80
C LEU A 132 11.72 -2.83 10.30
N TRP A 133 10.67 -2.37 9.61
CA TRP A 133 9.29 -2.64 10.00
C TRP A 133 8.96 -4.15 10.02
N GLU A 134 9.33 -4.87 8.97
CA GLU A 134 9.15 -6.33 8.88
C GLU A 134 9.90 -7.04 10.01
N PHE A 135 11.15 -6.65 10.29
CA PHE A 135 11.91 -7.22 11.41
C PHE A 135 11.18 -7.04 12.75
N LEU A 136 10.64 -5.84 13.01
CA LEU A 136 9.93 -5.54 14.26
C LEU A 136 8.61 -6.30 14.35
N VAL A 137 7.84 -6.35 13.26
CA VAL A 137 6.54 -7.03 13.23
C VAL A 137 6.70 -8.54 13.34
N LEU A 138 7.57 -9.14 12.52
CA LEU A 138 7.82 -10.59 12.54
C LEU A 138 8.51 -11.04 13.83
N GLY A 139 9.26 -10.14 14.48
CA GLY A 139 9.86 -10.39 15.77
C GLY A 139 8.92 -10.27 16.96
N THR A 140 7.76 -9.62 16.81
CA THR A 140 6.85 -9.36 17.94
C THR A 140 5.53 -10.12 17.82
N VAL A 141 5.04 -10.35 16.60
CA VAL A 141 3.77 -11.03 16.32
C VAL A 141 4.02 -12.44 15.82
N LYS A 142 3.31 -13.42 16.40
CA LYS A 142 3.40 -14.81 15.97
C LYS A 142 2.84 -14.99 14.57
N VAL A 143 3.43 -15.91 13.81
CA VAL A 143 2.92 -16.28 12.48
C VAL A 143 1.59 -17.04 12.57
N SER A 144 1.49 -17.99 13.50
CA SER A 144 0.31 -18.86 13.71
C SER A 144 -0.14 -18.89 15.17
N GLY A 145 -1.43 -19.19 15.40
CA GLY A 145 -2.06 -19.28 16.72
C GLY A 145 -3.01 -18.10 17.04
N PRO A 146 -3.47 -17.95 18.29
CA PRO A 146 -4.28 -16.80 18.71
C PRO A 146 -3.51 -15.49 18.54
N ASP A 147 -4.19 -14.43 18.06
CA ASP A 147 -3.59 -13.10 17.84
C ASP A 147 -2.35 -13.17 16.91
N SER A 148 -2.47 -13.87 15.79
CA SER A 148 -1.36 -14.10 14.84
C SER A 148 -1.61 -13.50 13.45
N LEU A 149 -0.53 -13.36 12.67
CA LEU A 149 -0.60 -12.86 11.29
C LEU A 149 -1.51 -13.72 10.40
N SER A 150 -1.52 -15.04 10.62
CA SER A 150 -2.39 -15.96 9.90
C SER A 150 -3.89 -15.72 10.15
N GLN A 151 -4.29 -15.46 11.40
CA GLN A 151 -5.69 -15.13 11.72
C GLN A 151 -6.14 -13.83 11.05
N MET A 152 -5.27 -12.82 11.04
CA MET A 152 -5.55 -11.56 10.35
C MET A 152 -5.72 -11.77 8.83
N TYR A 153 -4.87 -12.61 8.24
CA TYR A 153 -4.98 -12.97 6.83
C TYR A 153 -6.30 -13.70 6.52
N ILE A 154 -6.70 -14.67 7.35
CA ILE A 154 -7.97 -15.39 7.22
C ILE A 154 -9.16 -14.44 7.31
N ALA A 155 -9.17 -13.56 8.32
CA ALA A 155 -10.21 -12.55 8.50
C ALA A 155 -10.28 -11.58 7.30
N GLY A 156 -9.18 -11.44 6.56
CA GLY A 156 -9.07 -10.57 5.39
C GLY A 156 -9.32 -9.10 5.71
N GLU A 157 -9.06 -8.74 6.95
CA GLU A 157 -9.09 -7.37 7.42
C GLU A 157 -7.90 -6.60 6.83
N GLY A 158 -8.06 -5.29 6.61
CA GLY A 158 -6.97 -4.47 6.08
C GLY A 158 -5.77 -4.51 7.03
N SER A 159 -4.58 -4.85 6.54
CA SER A 159 -3.48 -5.31 7.39
C SER A 159 -3.04 -4.35 8.49
N THR A 160 -3.14 -3.02 8.31
CA THR A 160 -2.54 -2.06 9.26
C THR A 160 -3.26 -1.97 10.60
N GLY A 161 -4.59 -1.86 10.64
CA GLY A 161 -5.34 -1.69 11.89
C GLY A 161 -5.35 -2.92 12.82
N PRO A 162 -5.73 -4.10 12.32
CA PRO A 162 -5.66 -5.36 13.06
C PRO A 162 -4.23 -5.68 13.49
N LEU A 163 -3.21 -5.40 12.66
CA LEU A 163 -1.81 -5.61 13.06
C LEU A 163 -1.46 -4.78 14.29
N ILE A 164 -1.86 -3.51 14.28
CA ILE A 164 -1.66 -2.63 15.42
C ILE A 164 -2.44 -3.14 16.65
N ASN A 165 -3.69 -3.58 16.50
CA ASN A 165 -4.45 -4.13 17.61
C ASN A 165 -3.79 -5.37 18.22
N THR A 166 -3.27 -6.26 17.38
CA THR A 166 -2.49 -7.43 17.80
C THR A 166 -1.21 -7.01 18.53
N LEU A 167 -0.45 -6.05 17.99
CA LEU A 167 0.73 -5.49 18.67
C LEU A 167 0.36 -4.92 20.04
N VAL A 168 -0.77 -4.23 20.15
CA VAL A 168 -1.26 -3.70 21.43
C VAL A 168 -1.56 -4.82 22.44
N ASN A 169 -2.23 -5.87 22.00
CA ASN A 169 -2.55 -7.02 22.84
C ASN A 169 -1.29 -7.74 23.33
N VAL A 170 -0.27 -7.85 22.47
CA VAL A 170 1.02 -8.46 22.81
C VAL A 170 1.81 -7.60 23.79
N LEU A 171 1.90 -6.28 23.54
CA LEU A 171 2.72 -5.38 24.35
C LEU A 171 2.10 -5.04 25.71
N LYS A 172 0.76 -5.13 25.85
CA LYS A 172 0.03 -4.86 27.11
C LYS A 172 0.32 -3.49 27.73
N MET A 173 0.80 -2.52 26.94
CA MET A 173 1.10 -1.17 27.37
C MET A 173 0.09 -0.16 26.77
N PRO A 174 -0.79 0.45 27.58
CA PRO A 174 -1.85 1.33 27.08
C PRO A 174 -1.36 2.55 26.28
N TRP A 175 -0.16 3.05 26.57
CA TRP A 175 0.40 4.21 25.86
C TRP A 175 0.98 3.83 24.50
N VAL A 176 1.57 2.64 24.36
CA VAL A 176 2.07 2.13 23.07
C VAL A 176 0.91 1.93 22.11
N ALA A 177 -0.25 1.52 22.64
CA ALA A 177 -1.49 1.47 21.86
C ALA A 177 -1.91 2.79 21.26
N LYS A 178 -1.74 3.89 21.99
CA LYS A 178 -2.04 5.23 21.46
C LYS A 178 -1.10 5.58 20.31
N VAL A 179 0.20 5.32 20.47
CA VAL A 179 1.20 5.59 19.42
C VAL A 179 0.92 4.74 18.17
N ALA A 180 0.64 3.46 18.35
CA ALA A 180 0.36 2.54 17.25
C ALA A 180 -0.93 2.90 16.51
N ASN A 181 -1.98 3.30 17.22
CA ASN A 181 -3.21 3.80 16.60
C ASN A 181 -2.97 5.09 15.79
N VAL A 182 -2.19 6.03 16.32
CA VAL A 182 -1.79 7.24 15.59
C VAL A 182 -0.98 6.87 14.34
N PHE A 183 -0.03 5.95 14.46
CA PHE A 183 0.75 5.45 13.32
C PHE A 183 -0.16 4.89 12.22
N SER A 184 -1.06 3.96 12.56
CA SER A 184 -1.98 3.33 11.60
C SER A 184 -2.92 4.34 10.96
N PHE A 185 -3.46 5.27 11.75
CA PHE A 185 -4.36 6.32 11.26
C PHE A 185 -3.64 7.26 10.29
N CYS A 186 -2.46 7.76 10.67
CA CYS A 186 -1.65 8.62 9.81
C CYS A 186 -1.24 7.89 8.52
N ALA A 187 -0.77 6.65 8.60
CA ALA A 187 -0.30 5.86 7.44
C ALA A 187 -1.40 5.66 6.39
N ILE A 188 -2.60 5.30 6.85
CA ILE A 188 -3.72 5.04 5.95
C ILE A 188 -4.24 6.33 5.32
N ILE A 189 -4.34 7.42 6.09
CA ILE A 189 -4.85 8.70 5.60
C ILE A 189 -3.88 9.35 4.60
N THR A 190 -2.57 9.36 4.89
CA THR A 190 -1.58 9.91 3.94
C THR A 190 -1.57 9.13 2.62
N SER A 191 -1.62 7.80 2.69
CA SER A 191 -1.71 6.95 1.50
C SER A 191 -3.01 7.21 0.73
N PHE A 192 -4.12 7.38 1.43
CA PHE A 192 -5.42 7.64 0.80
C PHE A 192 -5.49 9.02 0.13
N ILE A 193 -4.88 10.06 0.70
CA ILE A 193 -4.78 11.41 0.07
C ILE A 193 -4.14 11.28 -1.31
N GLY A 194 -2.96 10.68 -1.38
CA GLY A 194 -2.20 10.55 -2.63
C GLY A 194 -2.99 9.80 -3.70
N VAL A 195 -3.53 8.63 -3.33
CA VAL A 195 -4.30 7.79 -4.26
C VAL A 195 -5.58 8.47 -4.74
N THR A 196 -6.30 9.14 -3.84
CA THR A 196 -7.56 9.84 -4.18
C THR A 196 -7.31 10.99 -5.14
N LEU A 197 -6.28 11.82 -4.88
CA LEU A 197 -5.93 12.92 -5.77
C LEU A 197 -5.49 12.40 -7.14
N SER A 198 -4.60 11.41 -7.19
CA SER A 198 -4.12 10.82 -8.45
C SER A 198 -5.26 10.18 -9.26
N LEU A 199 -6.16 9.44 -8.62
CA LEU A 199 -7.30 8.82 -9.31
C LEU A 199 -8.27 9.88 -9.84
N THR A 200 -8.53 10.93 -9.06
CA THR A 200 -9.41 12.02 -9.47
C THR A 200 -8.85 12.78 -10.67
N ASP A 201 -7.55 13.09 -10.64
CA ASP A 201 -6.87 13.76 -11.76
C ASP A 201 -6.88 12.87 -13.01
N PHE A 202 -6.57 11.57 -12.86
CA PHE A 202 -6.62 10.60 -13.96
C PHE A 202 -8.01 10.50 -14.61
N LEU A 203 -9.08 10.39 -13.81
CA LEU A 203 -10.45 10.33 -14.32
C LEU A 203 -10.90 11.66 -14.93
N THR A 204 -10.52 12.78 -14.33
CA THR A 204 -10.82 14.12 -14.84
C THR A 204 -10.19 14.34 -16.21
N ASP A 205 -8.93 13.95 -16.38
CA ASP A 205 -8.21 14.07 -17.65
C ASP A 205 -8.74 13.07 -18.70
N GLY A 206 -8.96 11.82 -18.28
CA GLY A 206 -9.46 10.74 -19.16
C GLY A 206 -10.86 11.02 -19.72
N PHE A 207 -11.78 11.51 -18.89
CA PHE A 207 -13.14 11.87 -19.30
C PHE A 207 -13.28 13.35 -19.73
N LYS A 208 -12.16 14.10 -19.79
CA LYS A 208 -12.13 15.53 -20.16
C LYS A 208 -13.15 16.37 -19.35
N ILE A 209 -13.25 16.10 -18.06
CA ILE A 209 -14.22 16.74 -17.17
C ILE A 209 -13.84 18.22 -16.97
N LYS A 210 -14.81 19.11 -17.18
CA LYS A 210 -14.60 20.56 -16.99
C LYS A 210 -14.31 20.87 -15.53
N ARG A 211 -13.37 21.78 -15.26
CA ARG A 211 -13.01 22.23 -13.89
C ARG A 211 -14.03 23.20 -13.25
N ASN A 212 -15.32 23.00 -13.46
CA ASN A 212 -16.40 23.76 -12.82
C ASN A 212 -17.01 22.98 -11.65
N ARG A 213 -17.93 23.58 -10.87
CA ARG A 213 -18.55 22.93 -9.70
C ARG A 213 -19.18 21.57 -10.03
N LYS A 214 -19.92 21.49 -11.14
CA LYS A 214 -20.56 20.23 -11.59
C LYS A 214 -19.53 19.16 -11.95
N GLY A 215 -18.45 19.54 -12.62
CA GLY A 215 -17.38 18.62 -12.98
C GLY A 215 -16.59 18.13 -11.77
N ARG A 216 -16.35 18.97 -10.75
CA ARG A 216 -15.75 18.52 -9.48
C ARG A 216 -16.63 17.49 -8.76
N ILE A 217 -17.94 17.72 -8.71
CA ILE A 217 -18.88 16.76 -8.12
C ILE A 217 -18.87 15.43 -8.91
N LEU A 218 -18.89 15.50 -10.24
CA LEU A 218 -18.79 14.31 -11.10
C LEU A 218 -17.48 13.55 -10.85
N ALA A 219 -16.36 14.26 -10.73
CA ALA A 219 -15.07 13.66 -10.41
C ALA A 219 -15.10 12.97 -9.04
N CYS A 220 -15.65 13.60 -8.00
CA CYS A 220 -15.85 12.94 -6.70
C CYS A 220 -16.69 11.66 -6.80
N ILE A 221 -17.79 11.70 -7.54
CA ILE A 221 -18.68 10.54 -7.75
C ILE A 221 -17.90 9.41 -8.42
N LEU A 222 -17.19 9.69 -9.52
CA LEU A 222 -16.41 8.68 -10.23
C LEU A 222 -15.24 8.13 -9.40
N THR A 223 -14.64 8.94 -8.53
CA THR A 223 -13.55 8.52 -7.65
C THR A 223 -14.03 7.60 -6.52
N PHE A 224 -15.19 7.89 -5.90
CA PHE A 224 -15.62 7.18 -4.69
C PHE A 224 -16.72 6.15 -4.87
N VAL A 225 -17.68 6.39 -5.77
CA VAL A 225 -18.84 5.49 -5.92
C VAL A 225 -18.43 4.10 -6.42
N PRO A 226 -17.61 3.94 -7.48
CA PRO A 226 -17.22 2.61 -7.93
C PRO A 226 -16.50 1.80 -6.85
N PRO A 227 -15.47 2.33 -6.16
CA PRO A 227 -14.84 1.58 -5.07
C PRO A 227 -15.77 1.29 -3.89
N LEU A 228 -16.72 2.19 -3.55
CA LEU A 228 -17.71 1.92 -2.50
C LEU A 228 -18.59 0.72 -2.83
N ILE A 229 -19.00 0.56 -4.10
CA ILE A 229 -19.77 -0.60 -4.55
C ILE A 229 -18.97 -1.88 -4.30
N PHE A 230 -17.67 -1.90 -4.61
CA PHE A 230 -16.81 -3.05 -4.32
C PHE A 230 -16.68 -3.33 -2.82
N VAL A 231 -16.49 -2.28 -2.00
CA VAL A 231 -16.37 -2.42 -0.54
C VAL A 231 -17.63 -3.03 0.09
N TYR A 232 -18.81 -2.71 -0.43
CA TYR A 232 -20.08 -3.28 0.05
C TYR A 232 -20.44 -4.63 -0.58
N GLY A 233 -19.97 -4.91 -1.81
CA GLY A 233 -20.33 -6.11 -2.56
C GLY A 233 -19.51 -7.35 -2.23
N TYR A 234 -18.28 -7.19 -1.73
CA TYR A 234 -17.36 -8.31 -1.52
C TYR A 234 -16.75 -8.29 -0.12
N GLN A 235 -16.60 -9.48 0.47
CA GLN A 235 -15.79 -9.67 1.68
C GLN A 235 -14.30 -9.75 1.28
N ARG A 236 -13.39 -9.28 2.16
CA ARG A 236 -11.92 -9.29 1.93
C ARG A 236 -11.42 -8.48 0.72
N VAL A 237 -12.18 -7.47 0.27
CA VAL A 237 -11.85 -6.58 -0.88
C VAL A 237 -10.44 -6.00 -0.78
N PHE A 238 -9.96 -5.70 0.42
CA PHE A 238 -8.65 -5.09 0.58
C PHE A 238 -7.52 -5.99 0.06
N LEU A 239 -7.44 -7.24 0.51
CA LEU A 239 -6.39 -8.17 0.09
C LEU A 239 -6.59 -8.62 -1.35
N GLY A 240 -7.82 -8.93 -1.75
CA GLY A 240 -8.12 -9.31 -3.14
C GLY A 240 -7.73 -8.21 -4.12
N ALA A 241 -8.16 -6.96 -3.88
CA ALA A 241 -7.80 -5.84 -4.76
C ALA A 241 -6.29 -5.59 -4.82
N LEU A 242 -5.56 -5.83 -3.73
CA LEU A 242 -4.12 -5.63 -3.69
C LEU A 242 -3.36 -6.74 -4.45
N GLN A 243 -3.86 -7.99 -4.42
CA GLN A 243 -3.35 -9.08 -5.25
C GLN A 243 -3.56 -8.77 -6.73
N TYR A 244 -4.79 -8.47 -7.15
CA TYR A 244 -5.09 -8.06 -8.52
C TYR A 244 -4.28 -6.85 -8.99
N ALA A 245 -4.04 -5.87 -8.11
CA ALA A 245 -3.20 -4.73 -8.42
C ALA A 245 -1.75 -5.14 -8.76
N GLY A 246 -1.23 -6.23 -8.18
CA GLY A 246 0.08 -6.79 -8.47
C GLY A 246 0.28 -7.12 -9.95
N VAL A 247 -0.72 -7.71 -10.60
CA VAL A 247 -0.71 -8.01 -12.04
C VAL A 247 -0.60 -6.72 -12.87
N PHE A 248 -1.42 -5.73 -12.56
CA PHE A 248 -1.38 -4.44 -13.26
C PHE A 248 -0.05 -3.72 -13.05
N VAL A 249 0.51 -3.77 -11.83
CA VAL A 249 1.84 -3.22 -11.54
C VAL A 249 2.92 -3.93 -12.36
N ALA A 250 2.90 -5.27 -12.45
CA ALA A 250 3.84 -6.03 -13.26
C ALA A 250 3.78 -5.63 -14.74
N ILE A 251 2.57 -5.49 -15.29
CA ILE A 251 2.38 -5.10 -16.69
C ILE A 251 2.84 -3.65 -16.92
N LEU A 252 2.31 -2.71 -16.13
CA LEU A 252 2.49 -1.27 -16.36
C LEU A 252 3.86 -0.76 -15.95
N LEU A 253 4.44 -1.30 -14.89
CA LEU A 253 5.68 -0.77 -14.30
C LEU A 253 6.91 -1.63 -14.62
N CYS A 254 6.74 -2.89 -15.04
CA CYS A 254 7.86 -3.75 -15.43
C CYS A 254 7.88 -4.05 -16.93
N ILE A 255 6.82 -4.67 -17.47
CA ILE A 255 6.80 -5.12 -18.87
C ILE A 255 6.80 -3.91 -19.83
N LEU A 256 5.89 -2.96 -19.61
CA LEU A 256 5.72 -1.83 -20.52
C LEU A 256 6.99 -0.95 -20.62
N PRO A 257 7.66 -0.54 -19.52
CA PRO A 257 8.89 0.24 -19.60
C PRO A 257 10.05 -0.54 -20.25
N ALA A 258 10.11 -1.87 -20.03
CA ALA A 258 11.10 -2.72 -20.66
C ALA A 258 10.91 -2.78 -22.19
N LEU A 259 9.67 -2.94 -22.65
CA LEU A 259 9.32 -2.93 -24.08
C LEU A 259 9.56 -1.56 -24.71
N MET A 260 9.15 -0.47 -24.05
CA MET A 260 9.42 0.90 -24.49
C MET A 260 10.93 1.11 -24.71
N THR A 261 11.75 0.69 -23.76
CA THR A 261 13.22 0.77 -23.84
C THR A 261 13.78 -0.09 -24.99
N TRP A 262 13.20 -1.26 -25.25
CA TRP A 262 13.62 -2.16 -26.32
C TRP A 262 13.42 -1.56 -27.72
N THR A 263 12.33 -0.82 -27.91
CA THR A 263 12.00 -0.16 -29.19
C THR A 263 12.87 1.05 -29.51
N LEU A 264 13.65 1.57 -28.56
CA LEU A 264 14.47 2.75 -28.77
C LEU A 264 15.64 2.44 -29.75
N PRO A 265 15.77 3.18 -30.87
CA PRO A 265 16.65 2.82 -31.97
C PRO A 265 18.15 3.08 -31.73
N LYS A 266 18.56 3.71 -30.62
CA LYS A 266 19.98 4.02 -30.35
C LYS A 266 20.38 3.84 -28.87
N PRO A 267 21.55 3.23 -28.58
CA PRO A 267 22.10 3.07 -27.24
C PRO A 267 22.63 4.38 -26.60
N LYS A 268 22.30 5.55 -27.16
CA LYS A 268 22.66 6.84 -26.54
C LYS A 268 21.96 7.05 -25.19
N PHE A 269 20.74 6.52 -25.03
CA PHE A 269 19.93 6.65 -23.82
C PHE A 269 19.94 5.39 -22.94
N TYR A 270 20.34 4.24 -23.48
CA TYR A 270 20.40 2.97 -22.75
C TYR A 270 21.84 2.44 -22.72
N ARG A 271 22.50 2.62 -21.57
CA ARG A 271 23.81 2.06 -21.24
C ARG A 271 23.72 1.34 -19.90
N SER A 272 23.14 0.14 -19.89
CA SER A 272 23.27 -0.79 -18.76
C SER A 272 24.38 -1.78 -19.08
N PHE A 273 25.10 -2.26 -18.06
CA PHE A 273 26.14 -3.27 -18.22
C PHE A 273 25.60 -4.56 -18.87
N TRP A 274 24.33 -4.90 -18.58
CA TRP A 274 23.64 -6.10 -19.04
C TRP A 274 22.84 -5.93 -20.34
N GLY A 275 22.82 -4.72 -20.91
CA GLY A 275 22.17 -4.46 -22.20
C GLY A 275 20.72 -4.96 -22.26
N ARG A 276 20.34 -5.50 -23.43
CA ARG A 276 19.01 -6.06 -23.67
C ARG A 276 18.69 -7.27 -22.79
N SER A 277 19.69 -8.00 -22.29
CA SER A 277 19.48 -9.16 -21.42
C SER A 277 18.78 -8.77 -20.11
N LEU A 278 19.08 -7.58 -19.57
CA LEU A 278 18.37 -7.05 -18.40
C LEU A 278 16.87 -6.88 -18.66
N LEU A 279 16.51 -6.39 -19.86
CA LEU A 279 15.12 -6.17 -20.24
C LEU A 279 14.37 -7.52 -20.34
N VAL A 280 15.00 -8.55 -20.92
CA VAL A 280 14.43 -9.90 -20.97
C VAL A 280 14.23 -10.44 -19.55
N VAL A 281 15.21 -10.32 -18.66
CA VAL A 281 15.10 -10.77 -17.27
C VAL A 281 13.96 -10.08 -16.55
N VAL A 282 13.81 -8.75 -16.69
CA VAL A 282 12.69 -7.99 -16.09
C VAL A 282 11.34 -8.49 -16.61
N ILE A 283 11.21 -8.72 -17.92
CA ILE A 283 9.99 -9.24 -18.52
C ILE A 283 9.69 -10.65 -18.01
N LEU A 284 10.68 -11.53 -17.94
CA LEU A 284 10.50 -12.90 -17.44
C LEU A 284 10.09 -12.93 -15.96
N ILE A 285 10.70 -12.08 -15.11
CA ILE A 285 10.30 -11.94 -13.71
C ILE A 285 8.84 -11.45 -13.61
N ALA A 286 8.48 -10.42 -14.38
CA ALA A 286 7.12 -9.88 -14.37
C ALA A 286 6.09 -10.91 -14.86
N LEU A 287 6.40 -11.66 -15.92
CA LEU A 287 5.56 -12.77 -16.39
C LEU A 287 5.44 -13.87 -15.33
N GLY A 288 6.53 -14.23 -14.66
CA GLY A 288 6.52 -15.19 -13.55
C GLY A 288 5.60 -14.75 -12.41
N ILE A 289 5.63 -13.47 -12.03
CA ILE A 289 4.75 -12.92 -11.00
C ILE A 289 3.27 -12.98 -11.42
N ILE A 290 2.96 -12.62 -12.68
CA ILE A 290 1.60 -12.71 -13.22
C ILE A 290 1.10 -14.16 -13.19
N VAL A 291 1.95 -15.10 -13.60
CA VAL A 291 1.62 -16.53 -13.58
C VAL A 291 1.35 -17.00 -12.14
N LEU A 292 2.19 -16.62 -11.18
CA LEU A 292 1.99 -16.94 -9.76
C LEU A 292 0.66 -16.39 -9.23
N ASP A 293 0.32 -15.15 -9.56
CA ASP A 293 -0.94 -14.52 -9.15
C ASP A 293 -2.17 -15.25 -9.73
N VAL A 294 -2.12 -15.61 -11.02
CA VAL A 294 -3.18 -16.39 -11.67
C VAL A 294 -3.33 -17.78 -11.02
N PHE A 295 -2.22 -18.46 -10.71
CA PHE A 295 -2.26 -19.74 -10.01
C PHE A 295 -2.79 -19.63 -8.59
N GLN A 296 -2.52 -18.51 -7.91
CA GLN A 296 -3.04 -18.22 -6.58
C GLN A 296 -4.55 -18.03 -6.62
N GLU A 297 -5.05 -17.21 -7.54
CA GLU A 297 -6.47 -16.91 -7.68
C GLU A 297 -7.27 -18.15 -8.13
N ALA A 298 -6.69 -18.98 -9.00
CA ALA A 298 -7.26 -20.27 -9.37
C ALA A 298 -7.20 -21.33 -8.24
N GLY A 299 -6.62 -20.99 -7.08
CA GLY A 299 -6.61 -21.80 -5.87
C GLY A 299 -5.57 -22.92 -5.84
N TYR A 300 -4.72 -23.04 -6.87
CA TYR A 300 -3.68 -24.08 -6.93
C TYR A 300 -2.61 -23.91 -5.85
N LEU A 301 -2.31 -22.66 -5.47
CA LEU A 301 -1.34 -22.34 -4.42
C LEU A 301 -1.93 -22.38 -3.00
N ASN A 302 -3.25 -22.53 -2.83
CA ASN A 302 -3.86 -22.59 -1.49
C ASN A 302 -3.33 -23.78 -0.67
N SER A 303 -2.97 -24.88 -1.35
CA SER A 303 -2.33 -26.06 -0.75
C SER A 303 -1.01 -25.72 -0.03
N LEU A 304 -0.28 -24.71 -0.51
CA LEU A 304 1.01 -24.30 0.02
C LEU A 304 0.89 -23.55 1.35
N ILE A 305 -0.25 -22.90 1.59
CA ILE A 305 -0.51 -22.09 2.79
C ILE A 305 -1.55 -22.71 3.72
N GLN A 306 -1.99 -23.95 3.48
CA GLN A 306 -3.00 -24.62 4.31
C GLN A 306 -2.66 -24.67 5.80
N GLY A 307 -1.38 -24.70 6.17
CA GLY A 307 -0.93 -24.65 7.57
C GLY A 307 -1.28 -23.34 8.28
N TYR A 308 -1.46 -22.25 7.51
CA TYR A 308 -1.84 -20.93 8.00
C TYR A 308 -3.34 -20.65 7.89
N LEU A 309 -4.10 -21.51 7.23
CA LEU A 309 -5.55 -21.33 7.02
C LEU A 309 -6.40 -22.08 8.06
N LYS A 310 -5.76 -22.78 9.00
CA LYS A 310 -6.38 -23.52 10.10
C LYS A 310 -6.27 -22.75 11.41
#